data_AF-A0A0W0XY69-F1
#
_entry.id   AF-A0A0W0XY69-F1
#
_cell.length_a   1.000
_cell.length_b   1.000
_cell.length_c   1.000
_cell.angle_alpha   90.00
_cell.angle_beta   90.00
_cell.angle_gamma   90.00
#
_symmetry.space_group_name_H-M   'P 1'
#
loop_
_entity.id
_entity.type
_entity.pdbx_description
1 polymer ?
#
loop_
_entity_poly.entity_id
_entity_poly.type
_entity_poly.pdbx_seq_one_letter_code
_entity_poly.pdbx_strand_id
1 'polypeptide(L)'
;MNELDILKLFYDEIKARGVTRNDVFLNIDEAAAATLSEKLKQPVSLEEAQRLTDVCIANEWLERTTIDPGYNFLSLSEAGLQIVLINEYT
;
A
#
# COMPACT_ATOMS: atom_id res chain seq x y z
N MET A 1 -5.28 -12.16 -2.14
CA MET A 1 -4.59 -10.88 -1.91
C MET A 1 -3.57 -10.68 -3.01
N ASN A 2 -3.52 -9.50 -3.63
CA ASN A 2 -2.57 -9.11 -4.66
C ASN A 2 -1.95 -7.75 -4.33
N GLU A 3 -0.97 -7.33 -5.11
CA GLU A 3 -0.28 -6.04 -5.03
C GLU A 3 -1.25 -4.86 -5.10
N LEU A 4 -2.32 -4.99 -5.89
CA LEU A 4 -3.40 -4.01 -5.98
C LEU A 4 -4.11 -3.77 -4.64
N ASP A 5 -4.25 -4.80 -3.80
CA ASP A 5 -4.90 -4.66 -2.49
C ASP A 5 -4.04 -3.80 -1.56
N ILE A 6 -2.70 -3.95 -1.65
CA ILE A 6 -1.75 -3.08 -0.97
C ILE A 6 -1.94 -1.65 -1.48
N LEU A 7 -1.88 -1.41 -2.79
CA LEU A 7 -2.02 -0.06 -3.34
C LEU A 7 -3.37 0.59 -3.01
N LYS A 8 -4.45 -0.22 -2.97
CA LYS A 8 -5.79 0.22 -2.55
C LYS A 8 -5.83 0.64 -1.08
N LEU A 9 -5.03 0.04 -0.20
CA LEU A 9 -4.88 0.50 1.19
C LEU A 9 -4.40 1.96 1.23
N PHE A 10 -3.32 2.27 0.51
CA PHE A 10 -2.80 3.64 0.40
C PHE A 10 -3.82 4.59 -0.22
N TYR A 11 -4.48 4.17 -1.30
CA TYR A 11 -5.47 5.00 -1.98
C TYR A 11 -6.71 5.30 -1.12
N ASP A 12 -7.17 4.33 -0.34
CA ASP A 12 -8.27 4.53 0.59
C ASP A 12 -7.89 5.49 1.70
N GLU A 13 -6.66 5.42 2.19
CA GLU A 13 -6.14 6.36 3.19
C GLU A 13 -5.99 7.77 2.62
N ILE A 14 -5.57 7.91 1.36
CA ILE A 14 -5.58 9.17 0.59
C ILE A 14 -7.00 9.74 0.56
N LYS A 15 -8.00 8.92 0.20
CA LYS A 15 -9.41 9.33 0.18
C LYS A 15 -9.94 9.69 1.57
N ALA A 16 -9.61 8.91 2.60
CA ALA A 16 -10.08 9.10 3.96
C ALA A 16 -9.52 10.38 4.59
N ARG A 17 -8.24 10.69 4.32
CA ARG A 17 -7.59 11.92 4.81
C ARG A 17 -7.83 13.13 3.90
N GLY A 18 -8.24 12.92 2.65
CA GLY A 18 -8.46 14.00 1.67
C GLY A 18 -7.15 14.70 1.26
N VAL A 19 -6.01 14.03 1.40
CA VAL A 19 -4.68 14.57 1.09
C VAL A 19 -4.15 13.99 -0.22
N THR A 20 -2.97 14.41 -0.65
CA THR A 20 -2.32 13.84 -1.84
C THR A 20 -1.41 12.67 -1.47
N ARG A 21 -1.04 11.84 -2.45
CA ARG A 21 -0.15 10.67 -2.26
C ARG A 21 1.15 11.01 -1.52
N ASN A 22 1.71 12.21 -1.74
CA ASN A 22 2.93 12.68 -1.08
C ASN A 22 2.77 12.92 0.42
N ASP A 23 1.54 12.97 0.93
CA ASP A 23 1.22 13.20 2.34
C ASP A 23 0.72 11.91 3.03
N VAL A 24 0.55 10.83 2.26
CA VAL A 24 0.16 9.51 2.79
C VAL A 24 1.39 8.63 2.91
N PHE A 25 1.66 8.29 4.17
CA PHE A 25 2.71 7.38 4.56
C PHE A 25 2.09 6.27 5.40
N LEU A 26 2.21 5.04 4.92
CA LEU A 26 1.78 3.85 5.65
C LEU A 26 2.97 2.96 5.93
N ASN A 27 2.88 2.24 7.04
CA ASN A 27 3.83 1.21 7.41
C ASN A 27 3.19 -0.15 7.11
N ILE A 28 3.98 -1.12 6.68
CA ILE A 28 3.51 -2.50 6.48
C ILE A 28 3.95 -3.31 7.70
N ASP A 29 3.18 -3.11 8.76
CA ASP A 29 3.30 -3.79 10.05
C ASP A 29 2.05 -4.65 10.32
N GLU A 30 1.99 -5.29 11.49
CA GLU A 30 0.88 -6.16 11.87
C GLU A 30 -0.48 -5.44 11.83
N ALA A 31 -0.53 -4.13 12.12
CA ALA A 31 -1.75 -3.35 12.03
C ALA A 31 -2.22 -3.16 10.57
N ALA A 32 -1.28 -2.99 9.63
CA ALA A 32 -1.62 -2.94 8.21
C ALA A 32 -2.11 -4.31 7.71
N ALA A 33 -1.46 -5.40 8.13
CA ALA A 33 -1.92 -6.76 7.82
C ALA A 33 -3.31 -7.06 8.42
N ALA A 34 -3.58 -6.60 9.64
CA ALA A 34 -4.90 -6.71 10.27
C ALA A 34 -5.96 -5.89 9.50
N THR A 35 -5.64 -4.65 9.15
CA THR A 35 -6.53 -3.77 8.36
C THR A 35 -6.86 -4.38 6.99
N LEU A 36 -5.84 -4.93 6.31
CA LEU A 36 -6.01 -5.65 5.04
C LEU A 36 -6.85 -6.91 5.24
N SER A 37 -6.64 -7.64 6.34
CA SER A 37 -7.42 -8.84 6.64
C SER A 37 -8.90 -8.53 6.82
N GLU A 38 -9.21 -7.46 7.55
CA GLU A 38 -10.58 -7.00 7.78
C GLU A 38 -11.23 -6.52 6.48
N LYS A 39 -10.50 -5.75 5.66
CA LYS A 39 -10.99 -5.26 4.36
C LYS A 39 -11.28 -6.37 3.37
N LEU A 40 -10.34 -7.31 3.24
CA LEU A 40 -10.44 -8.42 2.29
C LEU A 40 -11.31 -9.57 2.82
N LYS A 41 -11.72 -9.50 4.10
CA LYS A 41 -12.39 -10.59 4.83
C LYS A 41 -11.64 -11.92 4.70
N GLN A 42 -10.31 -11.86 4.67
CA GLN A 42 -9.40 -12.99 4.50
C GLN A 42 -8.23 -12.83 5.46
N PRO A 43 -7.67 -13.91 6.03
CA PRO A 43 -6.50 -13.79 6.88
C PRO A 43 -5.28 -13.39 6.04
N VAL A 44 -4.71 -12.23 6.32
CA VAL A 44 -3.48 -11.71 5.71
C VAL A 44 -2.36 -11.79 6.74
N SER A 45 -1.33 -12.56 6.42
CA SER A 45 -0.10 -12.62 7.22
C SER A 45 0.79 -11.42 6.93
N LEU A 46 1.51 -10.93 7.95
CA LEU A 46 2.50 -9.87 7.80
C LEU A 46 3.53 -10.18 6.71
N GLU A 47 4.05 -11.41 6.68
CA GLU A 47 5.01 -11.85 5.67
C GLU A 47 4.47 -11.72 4.24
N GLU A 48 3.19 -12.00 4.03
CA GLU A 48 2.55 -11.91 2.73
C GLU A 48 2.34 -10.44 2.32
N ALA A 49 1.92 -9.59 3.27
CA ALA A 49 1.83 -8.15 3.05
C ALA A 49 3.20 -7.53 2.73
N GLN A 50 4.24 -7.92 3.44
CA GLN A 50 5.62 -7.47 3.19
C GLN A 50 6.12 -7.94 1.83
N ARG A 51 5.88 -9.20 1.47
CA ARG A 51 6.24 -9.74 0.16
C ARG A 51 5.57 -8.99 -0.98
N LEU A 52 4.27 -8.72 -0.89
CA LEU A 52 3.53 -7.95 -1.90
C LEU A 52 4.00 -6.50 -1.96
N THR A 53 4.35 -5.93 -0.82
CA THR A 53 4.95 -4.60 -0.73
C THR A 53 6.29 -4.54 -1.45
N ASP A 54 7.14 -5.56 -1.29
CA ASP A 54 8.40 -5.67 -2.01
C ASP A 54 8.19 -5.75 -3.53
N VAL A 55 7.16 -6.47 -3.99
CA VAL A 55 6.78 -6.47 -5.41
C VAL A 55 6.30 -5.10 -5.86
N CYS A 56 5.51 -4.39 -5.06
CA CYS A 56 5.08 -3.02 -5.39
C CYS A 56 6.27 -2.05 -5.49
N ILE A 57 7.25 -2.19 -4.61
CA ILE A 57 8.49 -1.39 -4.66
C ILE A 57 9.30 -1.75 -5.90
N ALA A 58 9.43 -3.05 -6.21
CA ALA A 58 10.15 -3.53 -7.39
C ALA A 58 9.51 -3.07 -8.72
N ASN A 59 8.18 -2.88 -8.73
CA ASN A 59 7.43 -2.31 -9.86
C ASN A 59 7.38 -0.77 -9.84
N GLU A 60 8.11 -0.12 -8.93
CA GLU A 60 8.13 1.35 -8.78
C GLU A 60 6.74 1.93 -8.45
N TRP A 61 5.84 1.14 -7.85
CA TRP A 61 4.50 1.57 -7.42
C TRP A 61 4.49 2.14 -6.00
N LEU A 62 5.44 1.70 -5.16
CA LEU A 62 5.67 2.23 -3.82
C LEU A 62 7.09 2.75 -3.70
N GLU A 63 7.24 3.85 -3.00
CA GLU A 63 8.52 4.51 -2.74
C GLU A 63 8.80 4.49 -1.24
N ARG A 64 10.03 4.13 -0.87
CA ARG A 64 10.50 4.24 0.51
C ARG A 64 10.93 5.70 0.73
N THR A 65 10.23 6.43 1.60
CA THR A 65 10.57 7.85 1.82
C THR A 65 11.60 8.06 2.92
N THR A 66 11.94 7.00 3.65
CA THR A 66 13.03 6.99 4.62
C THR A 66 14.11 5.99 4.21
N ILE A 67 15.36 6.31 4.54
CA ILE A 67 16.54 5.44 4.38
C ILE A 67 16.51 4.23 5.36
N ASP A 68 15.49 4.17 6.22
CA ASP A 68 15.33 3.09 7.19
C ASP A 68 15.11 1.75 6.47
N PRO A 69 15.80 0.67 6.89
CA PRO A 69 15.64 -0.65 6.30
C PRO A 69 14.27 -1.30 6.59
N GLY A 70 13.41 -0.65 7.38
CA GLY A 70 12.07 -1.15 7.69
C GLY A 70 11.04 -0.82 6.60
N TYR A 71 9.93 -1.58 6.58
CA TYR A 71 8.74 -1.27 5.79
C TYR A 71 7.93 -0.11 6.39
N ASN A 72 8.63 0.95 6.81
CA ASN A 72 8.06 2.12 7.46
C ASN A 72 8.10 3.30 6.48
N PHE A 73 7.06 4.12 6.50
CA PHE A 73 6.91 5.31 5.65
C PHE A 73 7.01 4.98 4.16
N LEU A 74 6.21 4.03 3.73
CA LEU A 74 6.00 3.79 2.31
C LEU A 74 5.02 4.84 1.79
N SER A 75 5.27 5.35 0.60
CA SER A 75 4.37 6.27 -0.09
C SER A 75 4.02 5.73 -1.46
N LEU A 76 2.87 6.15 -1.96
CA LEU A 76 2.34 5.72 -3.26
C LEU A 76 2.95 6.58 -4.39
N SER A 77 3.60 5.91 -5.35
CA SER A 77 4.17 6.59 -6.51
C SER A 77 3.09 7.00 -7.52
N GLU A 78 3.45 7.77 -8.56
CA GLU A 78 2.52 8.15 -9.63
C GLU A 78 2.03 6.90 -10.37
N ALA A 79 2.96 5.99 -10.64
CA ALA A 79 2.67 4.74 -11.30
C ALA A 79 1.71 3.89 -10.46
N GLY A 80 1.98 3.74 -9.16
CA GLY A 80 1.10 2.99 -8.25
C GLY A 80 -0.30 3.58 -8.17
N LEU A 81 -0.40 4.91 -8.07
CA LEU A 81 -1.69 5.61 -8.07
C LEU A 81 -2.45 5.40 -9.38
N GLN A 82 -1.76 5.52 -10.52
CA GLN A 82 -2.38 5.31 -11.83
C GLN A 82 -2.93 3.89 -11.98
N ILE A 83 -2.20 2.89 -11.50
CA ILE A 83 -2.64 1.49 -11.52
C ILE A 83 -3.92 1.29 -10.68
N VAL A 84 -3.98 1.86 -9.47
CA VAL A 84 -5.19 1.79 -8.64
C VAL A 84 -6.37 2.50 -9.31
N LEU A 85 -6.13 3.68 -9.87
CA LEU A 85 -7.17 4.45 -10.56
C LEU A 85 -7.72 3.71 -11.78
N ILE A 86 -6.85 3.09 -12.58
CA ILE A 86 -7.26 2.26 -13.71
C ILE A 86 -8.12 1.10 -13.21
N ASN A 87 -7.70 0.42 -12.14
CA ASN A 87 -8.44 -0.73 -11.60
C ASN A 87 -9.78 -0.33 -10.92
N GLU A 88 -9.91 0.87 -10.36
CA GLU A 88 -11.15 1.33 -9.73
C GLU A 88 -12.19 1.82 -10.74
N TYR A 89 -11.76 2.28 -11.92
CA TYR A 89 -12.64 2.86 -12.95
C TYR A 89 -12.75 1.99 -14.22
N THR A 90 -12.31 0.73 -14.16
CA THR A 90 -12.53 -0.30 -15.21
C THR A 90 -13.56 -1.32 -14.73
#